data_AF-A0A0C3A1I8-F1
#
_entry.id   AF-A0A0C3A1I8-F1
#
_cell.length_a   1.000
_cell.length_b   1.000
_cell.length_c   1.000
_cell.angle_alpha   90.00
_cell.angle_beta   90.00
_cell.angle_gamma   90.00
#
_symmetry.space_group_name_H-M   'P 1'
#
loop_
_entity.id
_entity.type
_entity.pdbx_description
1 polymer ?
#
loop_
_entity_poly.entity_id
_entity_poly.type
_entity_poly.pdbx_seq_one_letter_code
_entity_poly.pdbx_strand_id
1 'polypeptide(L)'
;MPEQETIFWVYFHDIVKKIKTDKFKKVDVLLRKKINEIFEITHYGLFQYQILKDKSLTNIDDSSVSEISSYITNNYSRFFEYLNYNNSKTSVYSSKLTKIELDEISFIIENIALKYIADNLLLVNNNNYSNDFLNLLLIELSKMYRFDTNFLARNNDKIVYHSLVYPLFLTMLIIDITNENQMFNNIKKIYTKQNILNALKTGRPLSPNEYNYFKSHIDILEYDEEWNTFLLNFKNENWALHSIEKKYKLVFQLAKYTALFLKDRIKSVWALSDGEEIFDSFYNYITLFLTSKPTSQNSSIYLTAKTDFINKNYDEDDRFLLPFLIKDYNPVQIGNHISSLKDYSKFVCDKDRIIDFLDAVLLSTNYISLIDILKVDSNYLADFLIQRKKLALVDTLFLYKLDNNMYKKQYNSISLEDIQISQNVLKEIIKKDFRLEFLKTNNQLANMLKIISLILSLVPSTAKRFNYSWELIMKYFIITFGPYKRKKALYDKKTINEITYKISKLLSNFKHVKNKDDYSQTLLIIHKLENFKN
;
A
#
# COMPACT_ATOMS: atom_id res chain seq x y z
N MET A 1 -14.40 19.62 6.69
CA MET A 1 -13.33 19.21 5.75
C MET A 1 -13.67 19.77 4.38
N PRO A 2 -12.71 20.40 3.67
CA PRO A 2 -12.92 20.84 2.30
C PRO A 2 -13.26 19.64 1.40
N GLU A 3 -14.18 19.82 0.45
CA GLU A 3 -14.56 18.76 -0.49
C GLU A 3 -13.39 18.40 -1.39
N GLN A 4 -12.92 17.15 -1.33
CA GLN A 4 -11.91 16.65 -2.25
C GLN A 4 -12.58 16.48 -3.63
N GLU A 5 -12.06 17.19 -4.62
CA GLU A 5 -12.55 17.18 -6.01
C GLU A 5 -11.68 16.20 -6.82
N THR A 6 -11.75 14.90 -6.48
CA THR A 6 -10.93 13.82 -7.07
C THR A 6 -11.40 13.44 -8.49
N ILE A 7 -10.58 12.71 -9.23
CA ILE A 7 -10.91 12.30 -10.59
C ILE A 7 -12.15 11.40 -10.62
N PHE A 8 -12.30 10.53 -9.61
CA PHE A 8 -13.47 9.66 -9.47
C PHE A 8 -14.77 10.47 -9.43
N TRP A 9 -14.83 11.50 -8.58
CA TRP A 9 -16.05 12.30 -8.41
C TRP A 9 -16.41 13.10 -9.67
N VAL A 10 -15.44 13.43 -10.53
CA VAL A 10 -15.72 14.06 -11.84
C VAL A 10 -16.52 13.14 -12.76
N TYR A 11 -16.21 11.84 -12.75
CA TYR A 11 -16.83 10.85 -13.64
C TYR A 11 -17.90 10.00 -12.96
N PHE A 12 -18.12 10.14 -11.65
CA PHE A 12 -19.13 9.40 -10.89
C PHE A 12 -20.54 9.53 -11.48
N HIS A 13 -20.90 10.71 -11.97
CA HIS A 13 -22.19 10.92 -12.62
C HIS A 13 -22.38 10.07 -13.89
N ASP A 14 -21.30 9.74 -14.61
CA ASP A 14 -21.38 8.87 -15.78
C ASP A 14 -21.61 7.42 -15.39
N ILE A 15 -21.10 6.98 -14.23
CA ILE A 15 -21.42 5.69 -13.62
C ILE A 15 -22.92 5.65 -13.25
N VAL A 16 -23.39 6.66 -12.50
CA VAL A 16 -24.80 6.75 -12.05
C VAL A 16 -25.78 6.74 -13.22
N LYS A 17 -25.47 7.47 -14.31
CA LYS A 17 -26.31 7.51 -15.52
C LYS A 17 -26.55 6.13 -16.12
N LYS A 18 -25.53 5.26 -16.14
CA LYS A 18 -25.65 3.89 -16.68
C LYS A 18 -26.57 3.02 -15.83
N ILE A 19 -26.61 3.24 -14.52
CA ILE A 19 -27.41 2.47 -13.56
C ILE A 19 -28.90 2.87 -13.60
N LYS A 20 -29.24 4.03 -14.20
CA LYS A 20 -30.62 4.54 -14.33
C LYS A 20 -31.37 4.61 -12.99
N THR A 21 -30.72 5.15 -11.96
CA THR A 21 -31.30 5.31 -10.62
C THR A 21 -31.37 6.77 -10.19
N ASP A 22 -32.43 7.11 -9.46
CA ASP A 22 -32.65 8.45 -8.90
C ASP A 22 -31.88 8.67 -7.58
N LYS A 23 -31.41 7.59 -6.95
CA LYS A 23 -30.73 7.62 -5.63
C LYS A 23 -29.49 8.50 -5.57
N PHE A 24 -28.81 8.73 -6.70
CA PHE A 24 -27.55 9.49 -6.74
C PHE A 24 -27.62 10.76 -7.62
N LYS A 25 -28.83 11.29 -7.89
CA LYS A 25 -28.99 12.54 -8.65
C LYS A 25 -28.30 13.74 -7.97
N LYS A 26 -28.26 13.76 -6.62
CA LYS A 26 -27.59 14.78 -5.83
C LYS A 26 -26.53 14.12 -4.95
N VAL A 27 -25.26 14.42 -5.21
CA VAL A 27 -24.11 13.86 -4.46
C VAL A 27 -23.64 14.88 -3.44
N ASP A 28 -24.12 14.74 -2.20
CA ASP A 28 -23.68 15.56 -1.07
C ASP A 28 -22.48 14.93 -0.33
N VAL A 29 -21.97 15.63 0.68
CA VAL A 29 -20.80 15.20 1.47
C VAL A 29 -21.04 13.88 2.20
N LEU A 30 -22.24 13.66 2.73
CA LEU A 30 -22.56 12.44 3.48
C LEU A 30 -22.56 11.23 2.54
N LEU A 31 -23.20 11.37 1.37
CA LEU A 31 -23.23 10.34 0.36
C LEU A 31 -21.84 10.00 -0.17
N ARG A 32 -20.95 10.99 -0.34
CA ARG A 32 -19.55 10.71 -0.71
C ARG A 32 -18.82 9.89 0.34
N LYS A 33 -19.01 10.22 1.64
CA LYS A 33 -18.40 9.45 2.74
C LYS A 33 -18.90 8.01 2.75
N LYS A 34 -20.21 7.81 2.61
CA LYS A 34 -20.84 6.48 2.50
C LYS A 34 -20.25 5.65 1.36
N ILE A 35 -20.20 6.23 0.15
CA ILE A 35 -19.67 5.53 -1.02
C ILE A 35 -18.18 5.19 -0.83
N ASN A 36 -17.36 6.12 -0.32
CA ASN A 36 -15.95 5.86 -0.08
C ASN A 36 -15.74 4.71 0.92
N GLU A 37 -16.49 4.71 2.03
CA GLU A 37 -16.44 3.62 3.02
C GLU A 37 -16.86 2.27 2.40
N ILE A 38 -17.94 2.25 1.61
CA ILE A 38 -18.38 1.03 0.92
C ILE A 38 -17.31 0.54 -0.06
N PHE A 39 -16.62 1.42 -0.77
CA PHE A 39 -15.51 1.04 -1.66
C PHE A 39 -14.37 0.38 -0.89
N GLU A 40 -13.93 0.99 0.22
CA GLU A 40 -12.90 0.45 1.10
C GLU A 40 -13.27 -0.95 1.62
N ILE A 41 -14.50 -1.12 2.10
CA ILE A 41 -14.98 -2.40 2.64
C ILE A 41 -15.17 -3.44 1.54
N THR A 42 -15.66 -3.03 0.37
CA THR A 42 -15.86 -3.95 -0.76
C THR A 42 -14.53 -4.50 -1.22
N HIS A 43 -13.53 -3.61 -1.37
CA HIS A 43 -12.19 -4.00 -1.78
C HIS A 43 -11.54 -4.96 -0.79
N TYR A 44 -11.54 -4.65 0.51
CA TYR A 44 -11.07 -5.58 1.55
C TYR A 44 -11.88 -6.89 1.57
N GLY A 45 -13.20 -6.81 1.40
CA GLY A 45 -14.11 -7.95 1.37
C GLY A 45 -13.81 -8.93 0.23
N LEU A 46 -13.28 -8.47 -0.91
CA LEU A 46 -12.84 -9.35 -1.99
C LEU A 46 -11.61 -10.20 -1.61
N PHE A 47 -10.70 -9.68 -0.79
CA PHE A 47 -9.57 -10.46 -0.26
C PHE A 47 -10.06 -11.49 0.76
N GLN A 48 -11.03 -11.13 1.60
CA GLN A 48 -11.64 -12.07 2.54
C GLN A 48 -12.47 -13.14 1.84
N TYR A 49 -13.13 -12.80 0.73
CA TYR A 49 -13.83 -13.76 -0.12
C TYR A 49 -12.87 -14.75 -0.78
N GLN A 50 -11.68 -14.31 -1.23
CA GLN A 50 -10.63 -15.21 -1.72
C GLN A 50 -10.20 -16.23 -0.66
N ILE A 51 -9.98 -15.80 0.59
CA ILE A 51 -9.68 -16.70 1.71
C ILE A 51 -10.83 -17.69 1.93
N LEU A 52 -12.09 -17.22 1.87
CA LEU A 52 -13.26 -18.08 2.09
C LEU A 52 -13.40 -19.16 1.01
N LYS A 53 -13.15 -18.80 -0.26
CA LYS A 53 -13.28 -19.69 -1.41
C LYS A 53 -12.05 -20.53 -1.66
N ASP A 54 -10.95 -20.20 -1.00
CA ASP A 54 -9.64 -20.84 -1.17
C ASP A 54 -9.15 -20.79 -2.63
N LYS A 55 -9.46 -19.70 -3.32
CA LYS A 55 -9.19 -19.50 -4.75
C LYS A 55 -8.77 -18.07 -5.06
N SER A 56 -7.85 -17.95 -6.03
CA SER A 56 -7.45 -16.67 -6.59
C SER A 56 -8.63 -15.96 -7.27
N LEU A 57 -8.77 -14.65 -7.04
CA LEU A 57 -9.75 -13.82 -7.74
C LEU A 57 -9.12 -13.23 -9.00
N THR A 58 -9.29 -13.91 -10.13
CA THR A 58 -8.78 -13.51 -11.44
C THR A 58 -9.78 -12.65 -12.22
N ASN A 59 -11.07 -12.77 -11.89
CA ASN A 59 -12.17 -12.04 -12.51
C ASN A 59 -13.36 -11.85 -11.54
N ILE A 60 -14.24 -10.90 -11.85
CA ILE A 60 -15.53 -10.69 -11.16
C ILE A 60 -16.62 -10.73 -12.24
N ASP A 61 -17.15 -11.93 -12.50
CA ASP A 61 -18.21 -12.12 -13.49
C ASP A 61 -19.58 -11.71 -12.96
N ASP A 62 -20.47 -11.28 -13.86
CA ASP A 62 -21.84 -10.87 -13.53
C ASP A 62 -22.60 -11.96 -12.74
N SER A 63 -22.30 -13.24 -12.97
CA SER A 63 -22.88 -14.38 -12.23
C SER A 63 -22.46 -14.44 -10.76
N SER A 64 -21.27 -13.93 -10.42
CA SER A 64 -20.70 -13.93 -9.07
C SER A 64 -21.05 -12.68 -8.25
N VAL A 65 -21.48 -11.60 -8.93
CA VAL A 65 -21.69 -10.28 -8.30
C VAL A 65 -22.67 -10.33 -7.13
N SER A 66 -23.81 -11.02 -7.27
CA SER A 66 -24.82 -11.08 -6.21
C SER A 66 -24.35 -11.93 -5.02
N GLU A 67 -23.60 -13.00 -5.27
CA GLU A 67 -23.01 -13.83 -4.22
C GLU A 67 -21.97 -13.04 -3.41
N ILE A 68 -21.04 -12.39 -4.12
CA ILE A 68 -20.00 -11.55 -3.51
C ILE A 68 -20.63 -10.41 -2.73
N SER A 69 -21.60 -9.70 -3.32
CA SER A 69 -22.32 -8.61 -2.66
C SER A 69 -23.00 -9.07 -1.38
N SER A 70 -23.69 -10.21 -1.42
CA SER A 70 -24.36 -10.78 -0.26
C SER A 70 -23.35 -11.11 0.84
N TYR A 71 -22.23 -11.73 0.49
CA TYR A 71 -21.15 -12.03 1.45
C TYR A 71 -20.59 -10.76 2.11
N ILE A 72 -20.25 -9.74 1.32
CA ILE A 72 -19.68 -8.49 1.83
C ILE A 72 -20.69 -7.74 2.68
N THR A 73 -21.94 -7.62 2.23
CA THR A 73 -23.01 -6.93 2.96
C THR A 73 -23.26 -7.59 4.32
N ASN A 74 -23.31 -8.92 4.37
CA ASN A 74 -23.52 -9.66 5.62
C ASN A 74 -22.36 -9.52 6.62
N ASN A 75 -21.16 -9.22 6.14
CA ASN A 75 -19.95 -9.06 6.98
C ASN A 75 -19.49 -7.60 7.11
N TYR A 76 -20.28 -6.63 6.65
CA TYR A 76 -19.89 -5.23 6.48
C TYR A 76 -19.30 -4.59 7.75
N SER A 77 -20.03 -4.61 8.86
CA SER A 77 -19.58 -3.99 10.12
C SER A 77 -18.26 -4.59 10.62
N ARG A 78 -18.07 -5.88 10.39
CA ARG A 78 -16.87 -6.60 10.79
C ARG A 78 -15.69 -6.24 9.89
N PHE A 79 -15.89 -6.20 8.58
CA PHE A 79 -14.86 -5.76 7.65
C PHE A 79 -14.42 -4.33 7.94
N PHE A 80 -15.35 -3.43 8.27
CA PHE A 80 -15.02 -2.08 8.71
C PHE A 80 -14.13 -2.08 9.95
N GLU A 81 -14.49 -2.86 10.98
CA GLU A 81 -13.72 -2.97 12.22
C GLU A 81 -12.27 -3.43 11.96
N TYR A 82 -12.08 -4.48 11.17
CA TYR A 82 -10.74 -5.06 10.96
C TYR A 82 -9.88 -4.27 9.97
N LEU A 83 -10.49 -3.64 8.97
CA LEU A 83 -9.80 -2.69 8.09
C LEU A 83 -9.26 -1.51 8.89
N ASN A 84 -10.01 -1.07 9.90
CA ASN A 84 -9.68 0.08 10.74
C ASN A 84 -9.14 -0.31 12.12
N TYR A 85 -8.67 -1.55 12.33
CA TYR A 85 -8.31 -2.05 13.66
C TYR A 85 -7.29 -1.19 14.42
N ASN A 86 -6.34 -0.59 13.69
CA ASN A 86 -5.30 0.27 14.25
C ASN A 86 -5.66 1.77 14.25
N ASN A 87 -6.81 2.14 13.67
CA ASN A 87 -7.20 3.52 13.44
C ASN A 87 -8.50 3.82 14.19
N SER A 88 -8.63 5.03 14.74
CA SER A 88 -9.87 5.45 15.42
C SER A 88 -10.98 5.90 14.44
N LYS A 89 -11.04 5.33 13.23
CA LYS A 89 -12.02 5.69 12.19
C LYS A 89 -13.41 5.19 12.62
N THR A 90 -14.37 6.09 12.63
CA THR A 90 -15.79 5.77 12.94
C THR A 90 -16.57 5.59 11.64
N SER A 91 -17.36 4.52 11.54
CA SER A 91 -18.23 4.28 10.37
C SER A 91 -19.31 5.35 10.28
N VAL A 92 -19.72 5.68 9.05
CA VAL A 92 -20.91 6.51 8.80
C VAL A 92 -22.22 5.74 8.93
N TYR A 93 -22.16 4.41 8.99
CA TYR A 93 -23.29 3.53 9.21
C TYR A 93 -23.41 3.15 10.68
N SER A 94 -24.60 2.72 11.07
CA SER A 94 -24.85 2.22 12.42
C SER A 94 -24.08 0.91 12.68
N SER A 95 -23.70 0.66 13.94
CA SER A 95 -23.03 -0.59 14.32
C SER A 95 -23.89 -1.82 14.05
N LYS A 96 -25.22 -1.68 14.21
CA LYS A 96 -26.23 -2.66 13.84
C LYS A 96 -27.06 -2.12 12.67
N LEU A 97 -26.66 -2.52 11.46
CA LEU A 97 -27.27 -2.09 10.22
C LEU A 97 -28.78 -2.36 10.18
N THR A 98 -29.55 -1.34 9.83
CA THR A 98 -30.97 -1.43 9.51
C THR A 98 -31.18 -2.05 8.13
N LYS A 99 -32.39 -2.54 7.84
CA LYS A 99 -32.73 -3.08 6.52
C LYS A 99 -32.48 -2.07 5.40
N ILE A 100 -32.80 -0.80 5.63
CA ILE A 100 -32.57 0.29 4.66
C ILE A 100 -31.06 0.47 4.38
N GLU A 101 -30.22 0.41 5.42
CA GLU A 101 -28.76 0.50 5.25
C GLU A 101 -28.21 -0.73 4.51
N LEU A 102 -28.69 -1.93 4.81
CA LEU A 102 -28.31 -3.16 4.09
C LEU A 102 -28.67 -3.07 2.60
N ASP A 103 -29.89 -2.62 2.28
CA ASP A 103 -30.36 -2.45 0.90
C ASP A 103 -29.56 -1.35 0.16
N GLU A 104 -29.17 -0.28 0.87
CA GLU A 104 -28.31 0.78 0.33
C GLU A 104 -26.89 0.26 0.04
N ILE A 105 -26.28 -0.42 1.01
CA ILE A 105 -24.94 -0.99 0.92
C ILE A 105 -24.89 -1.99 -0.25
N SER A 106 -25.76 -3.00 -0.24
CA SER A 106 -25.80 -4.02 -1.29
C SER A 106 -25.98 -3.40 -2.69
N PHE A 107 -26.88 -2.42 -2.82
CA PHE A 107 -27.08 -1.73 -4.09
C PHE A 107 -25.79 -1.06 -4.60
N ILE A 108 -25.07 -0.35 -3.73
CA ILE A 108 -23.83 0.34 -4.09
C ILE A 108 -22.73 -0.68 -4.42
N ILE A 109 -22.64 -1.77 -3.67
CA ILE A 109 -21.67 -2.85 -3.92
C ILE A 109 -21.87 -3.43 -5.33
N GLU A 110 -23.08 -3.90 -5.65
CA GLU A 110 -23.38 -4.58 -6.91
C GLU A 110 -23.27 -3.66 -8.12
N ASN A 111 -23.77 -2.43 -8.00
CA ASN A 111 -23.97 -1.57 -9.16
C ASN A 111 -22.84 -0.57 -9.39
N ILE A 112 -22.03 -0.29 -8.37
CA ILE A 112 -20.99 0.74 -8.43
C ILE A 112 -19.63 0.15 -8.08
N ALA A 113 -19.46 -0.40 -6.87
CA ALA A 113 -18.15 -0.74 -6.34
C ALA A 113 -17.52 -1.93 -7.07
N LEU A 114 -18.22 -3.07 -7.15
CA LEU A 114 -17.71 -4.27 -7.81
C LEU A 114 -17.43 -4.03 -9.30
N LYS A 115 -18.33 -3.33 -9.99
CA LYS A 115 -18.14 -2.97 -11.41
C LYS A 115 -16.91 -2.09 -11.61
N TYR A 116 -16.72 -1.08 -10.77
CA TYR A 116 -15.53 -0.23 -10.84
C TYR A 116 -14.25 -1.04 -10.59
N ILE A 117 -14.25 -1.90 -9.57
CA ILE A 117 -13.10 -2.74 -9.22
C ILE A 117 -12.75 -3.68 -10.38
N ALA A 118 -13.74 -4.36 -10.95
CA ALA A 118 -13.56 -5.27 -12.09
C ALA A 118 -12.94 -4.54 -13.31
N ASP A 119 -13.41 -3.32 -13.60
CA ASP A 119 -12.96 -2.55 -14.76
C ASP A 119 -11.57 -1.90 -14.58
N ASN A 120 -11.15 -1.61 -13.35
CA ASN A 120 -9.99 -0.73 -13.10
C ASN A 120 -8.89 -1.36 -12.23
N LEU A 121 -9.17 -2.38 -11.43
CA LEU A 121 -8.23 -2.91 -10.43
C LEU A 121 -7.78 -4.35 -10.69
N LEU A 122 -8.33 -5.05 -11.68
CA LEU A 122 -7.79 -6.33 -12.13
C LEU A 122 -6.65 -6.10 -13.13
N LEU A 123 -5.45 -6.54 -12.77
CA LEU A 123 -4.24 -6.44 -13.58
C LEU A 123 -3.87 -7.78 -14.20
N VAL A 124 -3.19 -7.73 -15.35
CA VAL A 124 -2.57 -8.90 -15.98
C VAL A 124 -1.10 -8.92 -15.60
N ASN A 125 -0.64 -10.05 -15.08
CA ASN A 125 0.77 -10.32 -14.86
C ASN A 125 1.50 -10.41 -16.19
N ASN A 126 2.31 -9.39 -16.49
CA ASN A 126 3.18 -9.36 -17.65
C ASN A 126 4.67 -9.52 -17.27
N ASN A 127 4.97 -9.89 -16.02
CA ASN A 127 6.31 -10.01 -15.43
C ASN A 127 7.20 -8.76 -15.54
N ASN A 128 6.62 -7.60 -15.89
CA ASN A 128 7.34 -6.35 -16.16
C ASN A 128 7.08 -5.31 -15.07
N TYR A 129 7.05 -5.70 -13.80
CA TYR A 129 6.86 -4.76 -12.70
C TYR A 129 8.19 -4.27 -12.11
N SER A 130 8.27 -2.97 -11.79
CA SER A 130 9.41 -2.41 -11.07
C SER A 130 9.52 -3.02 -9.66
N ASN A 131 10.72 -3.05 -9.08
CA ASN A 131 10.90 -3.56 -7.71
C ASN A 131 10.13 -2.72 -6.68
N ASP A 132 10.05 -1.41 -6.90
CA ASP A 132 9.30 -0.51 -6.02
C ASP A 132 7.80 -0.83 -6.03
N PHE A 133 7.22 -1.10 -7.21
CA PHE A 133 5.82 -1.50 -7.32
C PHE A 133 5.56 -2.88 -6.72
N LEU A 134 6.43 -3.88 -6.98
CA LEU A 134 6.31 -5.20 -6.34
C LEU A 134 6.41 -5.10 -4.81
N ASN A 135 7.29 -4.25 -4.29
CA ASN A 135 7.38 -3.99 -2.86
C ASN A 135 6.10 -3.33 -2.31
N LEU A 136 5.51 -2.39 -3.05
CA LEU A 136 4.19 -1.84 -2.69
C LEU A 136 3.12 -2.92 -2.66
N LEU A 137 3.06 -3.80 -3.67
CA LEU A 137 2.14 -4.94 -3.69
C LEU A 137 2.30 -5.82 -2.45
N LEU A 138 3.54 -6.21 -2.08
CA LEU A 138 3.79 -7.03 -0.89
C LEU A 138 3.36 -6.36 0.41
N ILE A 139 3.60 -5.05 0.54
CA ILE A 139 3.16 -4.28 1.70
C ILE A 139 1.64 -4.32 1.82
N GLU A 140 0.93 -4.06 0.72
CA GLU A 140 -0.53 -3.99 0.72
C GLU A 140 -1.18 -5.38 0.85
N LEU A 141 -0.62 -6.42 0.21
CA LEU A 141 -1.04 -7.81 0.42
C LEU A 141 -0.88 -8.21 1.89
N SER A 142 0.23 -7.85 2.52
CA SER A 142 0.44 -8.09 3.96
C SER A 142 -0.66 -7.45 4.79
N LYS A 143 -1.13 -6.25 4.45
CA LYS A 143 -2.24 -5.59 5.17
C LYS A 143 -3.59 -6.25 4.88
N MET A 144 -3.90 -6.53 3.62
CA MET A 144 -5.18 -7.12 3.20
C MET A 144 -5.38 -8.53 3.77
N TYR A 145 -4.29 -9.31 3.86
CA TYR A 145 -4.29 -10.64 4.45
C TYR A 145 -3.88 -10.66 5.92
N ARG A 146 -3.77 -9.51 6.60
CA ARG A 146 -3.38 -9.49 8.04
C ARG A 146 -4.31 -10.33 8.88
N PHE A 147 -5.62 -10.23 8.65
CA PHE A 147 -6.65 -10.94 9.40
C PHE A 147 -7.40 -11.95 8.53
N ASP A 148 -7.78 -13.09 9.11
CA ASP A 148 -8.79 -13.98 8.53
C ASP A 148 -10.12 -13.78 9.26
N THR A 149 -10.98 -12.98 8.63
CA THR A 149 -12.31 -12.68 9.17
C THR A 149 -13.31 -13.81 8.91
N ASN A 150 -12.98 -14.89 8.21
CA ASN A 150 -13.90 -16.02 8.06
C ASN A 150 -13.86 -16.96 9.27
N PHE A 151 -12.73 -17.01 9.98
CA PHE A 151 -12.49 -17.99 11.05
C PHE A 151 -13.47 -17.91 12.24
N LEU A 152 -13.98 -16.71 12.59
CA LEU A 152 -14.95 -16.57 13.69
C LEU A 152 -16.36 -17.04 13.36
N ALA A 153 -16.70 -17.27 12.09
CA ALA A 153 -18.01 -17.82 11.74
C ALA A 153 -18.16 -19.28 12.22
N ARG A 154 -17.04 -19.97 12.52
CA ARG A 154 -17.03 -21.40 12.90
C ARG A 154 -16.87 -21.65 14.40
N ASN A 155 -16.26 -20.70 15.13
CA ASN A 155 -15.96 -20.84 16.55
C ASN A 155 -16.36 -19.54 17.24
N ASN A 156 -17.26 -19.59 18.23
CA ASN A 156 -17.80 -18.46 19.03
C ASN A 156 -16.75 -17.58 19.78
N ASP A 157 -15.49 -17.61 19.37
CA ASP A 157 -14.43 -16.76 19.88
C ASP A 157 -14.68 -15.31 19.45
N LYS A 158 -14.56 -14.37 20.38
CA LYS A 158 -14.71 -12.93 20.12
C LYS A 158 -13.44 -12.29 19.50
N ILE A 159 -12.46 -13.09 19.08
CA ILE A 159 -11.11 -12.63 18.71
C ILE A 159 -10.79 -13.07 17.28
N VAL A 160 -10.70 -12.14 16.33
CA VAL A 160 -10.13 -12.46 15.00
C VAL A 160 -8.62 -12.54 15.13
N TYR A 161 -8.08 -13.64 14.64
CA TYR A 161 -6.65 -13.89 14.62
C TYR A 161 -6.05 -13.48 13.28
N HIS A 162 -4.73 -13.34 13.25
CA HIS A 162 -4.03 -13.14 11.99
C HIS A 162 -4.25 -14.33 11.04
N SER A 163 -4.37 -14.03 9.75
CA SER A 163 -4.45 -15.06 8.71
C SER A 163 -3.15 -15.86 8.66
N LEU A 164 -3.24 -17.12 8.23
CA LEU A 164 -2.09 -17.99 8.01
C LEU A 164 -1.21 -17.53 6.83
N VAL A 165 -1.75 -16.70 5.93
CA VAL A 165 -1.03 -16.15 4.78
C VAL A 165 -0.23 -14.89 5.16
N TYR A 166 -0.60 -14.21 6.25
CA TYR A 166 0.07 -12.97 6.69
C TYR A 166 1.58 -13.15 6.91
N PRO A 167 2.06 -14.19 7.62
CA PRO A 167 3.50 -14.43 7.77
C PRO A 167 4.22 -14.68 6.45
N LEU A 168 3.57 -15.25 5.44
CA LEU A 168 4.17 -15.52 4.14
C LEU A 168 4.51 -14.22 3.40
N PHE A 169 3.53 -13.33 3.21
CA PHE A 169 3.76 -12.04 2.54
C PHE A 169 4.72 -11.16 3.34
N LEU A 170 4.65 -11.19 4.67
CA LEU A 170 5.63 -10.49 5.50
C LEU A 170 7.05 -11.03 5.28
N THR A 171 7.21 -12.34 5.17
CA THR A 171 8.51 -12.97 4.95
C THR A 171 9.10 -12.52 3.63
N MET A 172 8.32 -12.57 2.55
CA MET A 172 8.72 -12.08 1.23
C MET A 172 9.17 -10.62 1.28
N LEU A 173 8.47 -9.77 2.04
CA LEU A 173 8.84 -8.37 2.22
C LEU A 173 10.10 -8.17 3.06
N ILE A 174 10.22 -8.90 4.17
CA ILE A 174 11.34 -8.83 5.13
C ILE A 174 12.64 -9.22 4.45
N ILE A 175 12.63 -10.33 3.72
CA ILE A 175 13.81 -10.79 2.98
C ILE A 175 14.10 -9.89 1.78
N ASP A 176 13.16 -9.04 1.37
CA ASP A 176 13.24 -8.21 0.16
C ASP A 176 13.38 -9.09 -1.09
N ILE A 177 12.39 -9.95 -1.32
CA ILE A 177 12.40 -10.92 -2.42
C ILE A 177 12.50 -10.27 -3.81
N THR A 178 12.13 -9.00 -3.91
CA THR A 178 12.25 -8.21 -5.15
C THR A 178 13.69 -7.79 -5.45
N ASN A 179 14.61 -7.94 -4.49
CA ASN A 179 16.02 -7.60 -4.60
C ASN A 179 16.90 -8.79 -4.17
N GLU A 180 17.05 -9.76 -5.07
CA GLU A 180 17.77 -11.02 -4.84
C GLU A 180 19.22 -10.82 -4.32
N ASN A 181 19.87 -9.70 -4.68
CA ASN A 181 21.22 -9.36 -4.23
C ASN A 181 21.30 -9.05 -2.72
N GLN A 182 20.24 -8.47 -2.14
CA GLN A 182 20.18 -8.17 -0.71
C GLN A 182 19.48 -9.27 0.10
N MET A 183 18.77 -10.18 -0.58
CA MET A 183 17.93 -11.18 0.05
C MET A 183 18.65 -12.04 1.09
N PHE A 184 19.76 -12.67 0.70
CA PHE A 184 20.58 -13.48 1.61
C PHE A 184 21.07 -12.69 2.83
N ASN A 185 21.50 -11.44 2.64
CA ASN A 185 21.97 -10.58 3.72
C ASN A 185 20.86 -10.19 4.69
N ASN A 186 19.65 -9.95 4.19
CA ASN A 186 18.48 -9.65 5.02
C ASN A 186 18.10 -10.88 5.86
N ILE A 187 18.08 -12.06 5.26
CA ILE A 187 17.80 -13.33 5.94
C ILE A 187 18.78 -13.55 7.09
N LYS A 188 20.09 -13.40 6.85
CA LYS A 188 21.13 -13.57 7.88
C LYS A 188 21.01 -12.58 9.04
N LYS A 189 20.46 -11.38 8.81
CA LYS A 189 20.28 -10.37 9.86
C LYS A 189 19.07 -10.66 10.73
N ILE A 190 17.96 -11.10 10.13
CA ILE A 190 16.71 -11.23 10.86
C ILE A 190 16.49 -12.64 11.44
N TYR A 191 16.80 -13.69 10.68
CA TYR A 191 16.61 -15.09 11.09
C TYR A 191 17.91 -15.66 11.68
N THR A 192 18.47 -15.02 12.70
CA THR A 192 19.59 -15.62 13.44
C THR A 192 19.05 -16.70 14.39
N LYS A 193 19.83 -17.76 14.63
CA LYS A 193 19.52 -18.79 15.63
C LYS A 193 19.14 -18.16 16.98
N GLN A 194 19.90 -17.15 17.42
CA GLN A 194 19.61 -16.41 18.66
C GLN A 194 18.23 -15.73 18.63
N ASN A 195 17.89 -15.04 17.54
CA ASN A 195 16.62 -14.32 17.44
C ASN A 195 15.43 -15.29 17.42
N ILE A 196 15.55 -16.42 16.70
CA ILE A 196 14.50 -17.44 16.65
C ILE A 196 14.34 -18.11 18.03
N LEU A 197 15.43 -18.50 18.69
CA LEU A 197 15.39 -19.08 20.03
C LEU A 197 14.81 -18.10 21.06
N ASN A 198 15.12 -16.81 20.96
CA ASN A 198 14.50 -15.79 21.80
C ASN A 198 12.99 -15.73 21.55
N ALA A 199 12.55 -15.70 20.29
CA ALA A 199 11.13 -15.68 19.94
C ALA A 199 10.37 -16.92 20.44
N LEU A 200 11.01 -18.09 20.50
CA LEU A 200 10.42 -19.28 21.12
C LEU A 200 10.21 -19.09 22.62
N LYS A 201 11.16 -18.46 23.33
CA LYS A 201 11.16 -18.28 24.79
C LYS A 201 10.29 -17.12 25.29
N THR A 202 10.12 -16.06 24.49
CA THR A 202 9.38 -14.84 24.88
C THR A 202 7.94 -14.86 24.41
N GLY A 203 7.00 -14.21 25.10
CA GLY A 203 5.58 -14.15 24.71
C GLY A 203 4.81 -15.41 25.13
N ARG A 204 3.70 -15.73 24.46
CA ARG A 204 2.90 -16.92 24.81
C ARG A 204 3.68 -18.22 24.53
N PRO A 205 3.50 -19.28 25.35
CA PRO A 205 4.05 -20.59 25.04
C PRO A 205 3.37 -21.18 23.79
N LEU A 206 4.11 -22.04 23.08
CA LEU A 206 3.54 -22.84 21.99
C LEU A 206 2.65 -23.93 22.59
N SER A 207 1.49 -24.15 21.99
CA SER A 207 0.68 -25.34 22.29
C SER A 207 1.40 -26.61 21.83
N PRO A 208 1.02 -27.82 22.33
CA PRO A 208 1.66 -29.07 21.94
C PRO A 208 1.67 -29.31 20.42
N ASN A 209 0.59 -28.96 19.73
CA ASN A 209 0.50 -29.08 18.27
C ASN A 209 1.45 -28.12 17.55
N GLU A 210 1.59 -26.89 18.04
CA GLU A 210 2.59 -25.93 17.54
C GLU A 210 4.01 -26.41 17.79
N TYR A 211 4.27 -26.95 18.97
CA TYR A 211 5.60 -27.49 19.28
C TYR A 211 5.97 -28.64 18.33
N ASN A 212 5.06 -29.59 18.11
CA ASN A 212 5.27 -30.69 17.16
C ASN A 212 5.48 -30.19 15.72
N TYR A 213 4.73 -29.16 15.32
CA TYR A 213 4.87 -28.53 14.01
C TYR A 213 6.26 -27.90 13.81
N PHE A 214 6.79 -27.25 14.85
CA PHE A 214 8.11 -26.61 14.81
C PHE A 214 9.27 -27.55 15.10
N LYS A 215 9.02 -28.76 15.60
CA LYS A 215 10.08 -29.67 16.09
C LYS A 215 11.21 -29.86 15.07
N SER A 216 10.89 -30.25 13.84
CA SER A 216 11.90 -30.42 12.78
C SER A 216 12.67 -29.14 12.44
N HIS A 217 12.03 -27.96 12.59
CA HIS A 217 12.65 -26.66 12.32
C HIS A 217 13.52 -26.20 13.49
N ILE A 218 13.21 -26.65 14.71
CA ILE A 218 14.03 -26.47 15.90
C ILE A 218 15.25 -27.40 15.81
N ASP A 219 15.07 -28.65 15.42
CA ASP A 219 16.15 -29.63 15.24
C ASP A 219 17.19 -29.10 14.21
N ILE A 220 16.75 -28.56 13.06
CA ILE A 220 17.64 -27.92 12.07
C ILE A 220 18.45 -26.77 12.68
N LEU A 221 17.87 -26.01 13.62
CA LEU A 221 18.59 -24.93 14.30
C LEU A 221 19.65 -25.46 15.26
N GLU A 222 19.55 -26.69 15.74
CA GLU A 222 20.56 -27.28 16.61
C GLU A 222 21.85 -27.62 15.83
N TYR A 223 21.72 -28.02 14.56
CA TYR A 223 22.84 -28.37 13.67
C TYR A 223 23.24 -27.21 12.75
N ASP A 224 24.34 -26.52 13.09
CA ASP A 224 24.79 -25.32 12.36
C ASP A 224 25.08 -25.60 10.86
N GLU A 225 25.53 -26.79 10.49
CA GLU A 225 25.76 -27.19 9.09
C GLU A 225 24.46 -27.26 8.28
N GLU A 226 23.40 -27.84 8.84
CA GLU A 226 22.09 -27.95 8.20
C GLU A 226 21.46 -26.57 8.04
N TRP A 227 21.52 -25.74 9.10
CA TRP A 227 21.05 -24.37 9.05
C TRP A 227 21.78 -23.55 7.97
N ASN A 228 23.11 -23.65 7.92
CA ASN A 228 23.89 -22.96 6.89
C ASN A 228 23.55 -23.47 5.48
N THR A 229 23.39 -24.77 5.30
CA THR A 229 22.99 -25.38 4.02
C THR A 229 21.62 -24.89 3.57
N PHE A 230 20.65 -24.80 4.49
CA PHE A 230 19.35 -24.21 4.22
C PHE A 230 19.49 -22.76 3.74
N LEU A 231 20.24 -21.92 4.46
CA LEU A 231 20.45 -20.52 4.11
C LEU A 231 21.13 -20.34 2.74
N LEU A 232 22.05 -21.24 2.37
CA LEU A 232 22.77 -21.16 1.09
C LEU A 232 21.85 -21.22 -0.13
N ASN A 233 20.65 -21.82 -0.03
CA ASN A 233 19.66 -21.82 -1.12
C ASN A 233 19.21 -20.40 -1.52
N PHE A 234 19.33 -19.41 -0.62
CA PHE A 234 18.94 -18.02 -0.88
C PHE A 234 20.06 -17.14 -1.44
N LYS A 235 21.27 -17.69 -1.65
CA LYS A 235 22.30 -16.98 -2.43
C LYS A 235 21.83 -16.85 -3.87
N ASN A 236 22.06 -15.68 -4.48
CA ASN A 236 21.60 -15.37 -5.84
C ASN A 236 21.90 -16.50 -6.84
N GLU A 237 23.13 -17.00 -6.86
CA GLU A 237 23.58 -18.09 -7.74
C GLU A 237 22.73 -19.36 -7.64
N ASN A 238 22.31 -19.74 -6.42
CA ASN A 238 21.45 -20.90 -6.19
C ASN A 238 19.99 -20.58 -6.46
N TRP A 239 19.54 -19.42 -5.99
CA TRP A 239 18.17 -18.94 -6.11
C TRP A 239 17.72 -18.86 -7.56
N ALA A 240 18.57 -18.34 -8.45
CA ALA A 240 18.27 -18.19 -9.87
C ALA A 240 18.00 -19.53 -10.58
N LEU A 241 18.56 -20.64 -10.06
CA LEU A 241 18.42 -21.99 -10.62
C LEU A 241 17.19 -22.74 -10.10
N HIS A 242 16.54 -22.26 -9.05
CA HIS A 242 15.40 -22.92 -8.44
C HIS A 242 14.11 -22.69 -9.24
N SER A 243 13.27 -23.73 -9.34
CA SER A 243 11.89 -23.60 -9.85
C SER A 243 11.03 -22.75 -8.91
N ILE A 244 9.87 -22.28 -9.39
CA ILE A 244 8.93 -21.49 -8.59
C ILE A 244 8.48 -22.26 -7.35
N GLU A 245 8.18 -23.55 -7.50
CA GLU A 245 7.74 -24.42 -6.40
C GLU A 245 8.85 -24.59 -5.37
N LYS A 246 10.11 -24.74 -5.80
CA LYS A 246 11.25 -24.84 -4.89
C LYS A 246 11.48 -23.52 -4.16
N LYS A 247 11.42 -22.39 -4.87
CA LYS A 247 11.51 -21.04 -4.29
C LYS A 247 10.41 -20.83 -3.25
N TYR A 248 9.17 -21.21 -3.57
CA TYR A 248 8.04 -21.13 -2.66
C TYR A 248 8.27 -21.96 -1.39
N LYS A 249 8.65 -23.24 -1.53
CA LYS A 249 8.90 -24.13 -0.38
C LYS A 249 9.96 -23.54 0.57
N LEU A 250 11.02 -22.95 0.04
CA LEU A 250 12.06 -22.28 0.83
C LEU A 250 11.53 -21.04 1.56
N VAL A 251 10.79 -20.17 0.86
CA VAL A 251 10.18 -18.97 1.47
C VAL A 251 9.14 -19.35 2.53
N PHE A 252 8.36 -20.39 2.28
CA PHE A 252 7.37 -20.90 3.23
C PHE A 252 8.03 -21.43 4.50
N GLN A 253 9.19 -22.10 4.40
CA GLN A 253 9.97 -22.50 5.58
C GLN A 253 10.42 -21.29 6.41
N LEU A 254 10.86 -20.20 5.77
CA LEU A 254 11.15 -18.94 6.48
C LEU A 254 9.90 -18.32 7.13
N ALA A 255 8.74 -18.43 6.46
CA ALA A 255 7.48 -17.91 6.97
C ALA A 255 7.03 -18.55 8.27
N LYS A 256 7.39 -19.81 8.51
CA LYS A 256 7.18 -20.47 9.81
C LYS A 256 7.94 -19.75 10.92
N TYR A 257 9.19 -19.34 10.70
CA TYR A 257 9.94 -18.54 11.67
C TYR A 257 9.36 -17.13 11.83
N THR A 258 8.86 -16.52 10.76
CA THR A 258 8.14 -15.23 10.85
C THR A 258 6.90 -15.33 11.71
N ALA A 259 6.15 -16.43 11.60
CA ALA A 259 4.98 -16.67 12.42
C ALA A 259 5.33 -16.77 13.93
N LEU A 260 6.52 -17.24 14.30
CA LEU A 260 7.00 -17.21 15.69
C LEU A 260 7.15 -15.78 16.21
N PHE A 261 7.65 -14.84 15.39
CA PHE A 261 7.75 -13.42 15.76
C PHE A 261 6.37 -12.74 15.92
N LEU A 262 5.31 -13.38 15.43
CA LEU A 262 3.92 -12.90 15.45
C LEU A 262 3.01 -13.73 16.38
N LYS A 263 3.56 -14.72 17.10
CA LYS A 263 2.78 -15.77 17.76
C LYS A 263 1.76 -15.25 18.77
N ASP A 264 2.00 -14.10 19.38
CA ASP A 264 1.07 -13.50 20.35
C ASP A 264 -0.27 -13.05 19.70
N ARG A 265 -0.33 -12.94 18.37
CA ARG A 265 -1.51 -12.52 17.60
C ARG A 265 -2.02 -13.57 16.61
N ILE A 266 -1.35 -14.73 16.51
CA ILE A 266 -1.77 -15.87 15.68
C ILE A 266 -2.35 -16.96 16.60
N LYS A 267 -3.54 -17.51 16.30
CA LYS A 267 -4.18 -18.54 17.12
C LYS A 267 -3.39 -19.85 17.14
N SER A 268 -2.96 -20.26 15.96
CA SER A 268 -2.57 -21.64 15.68
C SER A 268 -1.58 -21.64 14.53
N VAL A 269 -0.30 -21.52 14.86
CA VAL A 269 0.78 -21.45 13.86
C VAL A 269 0.95 -22.77 13.09
N TRP A 270 0.40 -23.87 13.62
CA TRP A 270 0.48 -25.23 13.06
C TRP A 270 -0.59 -25.60 12.04
N ALA A 271 -1.56 -24.72 11.76
CA ALA A 271 -2.64 -25.01 10.80
C ALA A 271 -2.15 -25.04 9.33
N LEU A 272 -0.86 -24.81 9.13
CA LEU A 272 -0.14 -24.90 7.88
C LEU A 272 0.38 -26.33 7.72
N SER A 273 -0.06 -27.09 6.72
CA SER A 273 0.56 -28.36 6.36
C SER A 273 1.96 -28.11 5.71
N ASP A 274 2.20 -28.70 4.54
CA ASP A 274 3.26 -28.42 3.58
C ASP A 274 3.10 -27.09 2.84
N GLY A 275 1.94 -26.44 2.93
CA GLY A 275 1.69 -25.12 2.34
C GLY A 275 1.27 -25.15 0.87
N GLU A 276 0.96 -26.32 0.30
CA GLU A 276 0.54 -26.45 -1.09
C GLU A 276 -0.81 -25.76 -1.35
N GLU A 277 -1.77 -25.87 -0.42
CA GLU A 277 -3.06 -25.15 -0.50
C GLU A 277 -2.86 -23.62 -0.64
N ILE A 278 -1.96 -23.04 0.15
CA ILE A 278 -1.65 -21.60 0.06
C ILE A 278 -0.95 -21.25 -1.26
N PHE A 279 -0.13 -22.16 -1.78
CA PHE A 279 0.51 -21.94 -3.08
C PHE A 279 -0.55 -21.82 -4.17
N ASP A 280 -1.51 -22.74 -4.19
CA ASP A 280 -2.56 -22.80 -5.21
C ASP A 280 -3.54 -21.62 -5.08
N SER A 281 -4.00 -21.30 -3.87
CA SER A 281 -4.98 -20.23 -3.66
C SER A 281 -4.44 -18.83 -3.94
N PHE A 282 -3.12 -18.63 -3.84
CA PHE A 282 -2.45 -17.35 -4.09
C PHE A 282 -1.43 -17.41 -5.23
N TYR A 283 -1.55 -18.41 -6.11
CA TYR A 283 -0.61 -18.67 -7.19
C TYR A 283 -0.35 -17.42 -8.06
N ASN A 284 -1.42 -16.71 -8.41
CA ASN A 284 -1.36 -15.48 -9.21
C ASN A 284 -0.51 -14.36 -8.57
N TYR A 285 -0.51 -14.25 -7.24
CA TYR A 285 0.35 -13.30 -6.53
C TYR A 285 1.76 -13.85 -6.32
N ILE A 286 1.91 -15.12 -5.96
CA ILE A 286 3.21 -15.73 -5.66
C ILE A 286 4.13 -15.69 -6.89
N THR A 287 3.58 -15.99 -8.07
CA THR A 287 4.33 -15.97 -9.33
C THR A 287 4.86 -14.58 -9.70
N LEU A 288 4.21 -13.48 -9.29
CA LEU A 288 4.73 -12.11 -9.47
C LEU A 288 6.10 -11.90 -8.82
N PHE A 289 6.36 -12.60 -7.71
CA PHE A 289 7.55 -12.38 -6.89
C PHE A 289 8.64 -13.44 -7.11
N LEU A 290 8.26 -14.65 -7.52
CA LEU A 290 9.21 -15.78 -7.64
C LEU A 290 9.73 -15.99 -9.07
N THR A 291 9.09 -15.39 -10.08
CA THR A 291 9.52 -15.49 -11.47
C THR A 291 10.81 -14.70 -11.68
N SER A 292 11.83 -15.35 -12.24
CA SER A 292 13.13 -14.74 -12.53
C SER A 292 12.97 -13.63 -13.57
N LYS A 293 13.37 -12.40 -13.23
CA LYS A 293 13.20 -11.24 -14.13
C LYS A 293 14.22 -11.25 -15.27
N PRO A 294 13.81 -10.99 -16.53
CA PRO A 294 14.77 -10.66 -17.58
C PRO A 294 15.46 -9.32 -17.27
N THR A 295 16.78 -9.29 -17.38
CA THR A 295 17.69 -8.29 -16.81
C THR A 295 17.68 -6.89 -17.47
N SER A 296 16.70 -6.51 -18.29
CA SER A 296 16.90 -5.38 -19.23
C SER A 296 15.71 -4.46 -19.53
N GLN A 297 14.62 -4.44 -18.77
CA GLN A 297 13.48 -3.57 -19.11
C GLN A 297 13.16 -2.54 -18.02
N ASN A 298 13.35 -1.25 -18.37
CA ASN A 298 12.69 -0.14 -17.71
C ASN A 298 11.20 -0.25 -18.05
N SER A 299 10.40 -0.76 -17.14
CA SER A 299 8.99 -1.00 -17.40
C SER A 299 8.12 0.21 -17.04
N SER A 300 7.22 0.56 -17.94
CA SER A 300 6.07 1.42 -17.67
C SER A 300 4.93 0.54 -17.18
N ILE A 301 4.50 0.74 -15.93
CA ILE A 301 3.30 0.09 -15.40
C ILE A 301 2.12 0.76 -16.08
N TYR A 302 1.28 0.01 -16.78
CA TYR A 302 -0.02 0.51 -17.20
C TYR A 302 -1.03 0.14 -16.12
N LEU A 303 -1.31 1.07 -15.20
CA LEU A 303 -2.43 0.98 -14.25
C LEU A 303 -3.76 1.13 -15.04
N THR A 304 -4.09 0.06 -15.75
CA THR A 304 -5.30 -0.30 -16.52
C THR A 304 -5.88 0.69 -17.52
N ALA A 305 -5.92 0.21 -18.76
CA ALA A 305 -7.18 0.11 -19.49
C ALA A 305 -7.16 -1.23 -20.24
N LYS A 306 -8.34 -1.73 -20.59
CA LYS A 306 -8.64 -2.88 -21.45
C LYS A 306 -8.09 -2.73 -22.90
N THR A 307 -6.95 -2.08 -23.06
CA THR A 307 -6.44 -1.55 -24.32
C THR A 307 -4.93 -1.70 -24.42
N ASP A 308 -4.45 -2.92 -24.22
CA ASP A 308 -3.44 -3.50 -25.10
C ASP A 308 -3.90 -4.92 -25.42
N PHE A 309 -4.71 -4.99 -26.47
CA PHE A 309 -5.12 -6.17 -27.22
C PHE A 309 -5.43 -7.47 -26.45
N ILE A 310 -6.70 -7.86 -26.60
CA ILE A 310 -7.30 -9.21 -26.52
C ILE A 310 -6.60 -10.22 -27.48
N ASN A 311 -5.38 -9.97 -27.97
CA ASN A 311 -4.65 -10.83 -28.92
C ASN A 311 -3.41 -11.48 -28.31
N LYS A 312 -3.49 -11.93 -27.06
CA LYS A 312 -2.59 -12.97 -26.56
C LYS A 312 -3.42 -13.92 -25.71
N ASN A 313 -3.26 -15.21 -25.98
CA ASN A 313 -3.70 -16.31 -25.14
C ASN A 313 -2.98 -16.18 -23.79
N TYR A 314 -3.43 -15.27 -22.94
CA TYR A 314 -3.06 -15.24 -21.54
C TYR A 314 -4.06 -16.12 -20.82
N ASP A 315 -3.57 -17.09 -20.06
CA ASP A 315 -4.41 -17.95 -19.25
C ASP A 315 -5.10 -17.09 -18.17
N GLU A 316 -6.32 -17.45 -17.77
CA GLU A 316 -7.07 -16.70 -16.74
C GLU A 316 -6.28 -16.55 -15.43
N ASP A 317 -5.35 -17.46 -15.18
CA ASP A 317 -4.45 -17.51 -14.02
C ASP A 317 -3.42 -16.37 -13.96
N ASP A 318 -3.22 -15.63 -15.06
CA ASP A 318 -2.29 -14.49 -15.10
C ASP A 318 -2.89 -13.21 -14.49
N ARG A 319 -4.15 -13.21 -14.05
CA ARG A 319 -4.79 -12.00 -13.49
C ARG A 319 -4.77 -11.94 -11.98
N PHE A 320 -4.61 -10.73 -11.45
CA PHE A 320 -4.67 -10.49 -10.01
C PHE A 320 -5.38 -9.18 -9.67
N LEU A 321 -5.99 -9.13 -8.47
CA LEU A 321 -6.61 -7.93 -7.94
C LEU A 321 -5.55 -7.02 -7.30
N LEU A 322 -5.51 -5.75 -7.70
CA LEU A 322 -4.64 -4.75 -7.10
C LEU A 322 -4.96 -4.61 -5.60
N PRO A 323 -3.99 -4.78 -4.68
CA PRO A 323 -4.22 -4.80 -3.23
C PRO A 323 -4.40 -3.43 -2.61
N PHE A 324 -4.56 -2.38 -3.40
CA PHE A 324 -4.88 -1.02 -2.94
C PHE A 324 -5.85 -0.31 -3.89
N LEU A 325 -6.65 0.60 -3.34
CA LEU A 325 -7.67 1.34 -4.07
C LEU A 325 -7.12 2.60 -4.72
N ILE A 326 -6.97 2.61 -6.05
CA ILE A 326 -6.57 3.82 -6.80
C ILE A 326 -7.75 4.71 -7.24
N LYS A 327 -8.96 4.45 -6.75
CA LYS A 327 -10.21 5.04 -7.25
C LYS A 327 -10.12 6.56 -7.45
N ASP A 328 -9.70 7.26 -6.41
CA ASP A 328 -9.67 8.73 -6.36
C ASP A 328 -8.49 9.36 -7.11
N TYR A 329 -7.53 8.55 -7.53
CA TYR A 329 -6.28 9.01 -8.15
C TYR A 329 -5.87 8.09 -9.30
N ASN A 330 -6.84 7.56 -10.04
CA ASN A 330 -6.61 6.66 -11.17
C ASN A 330 -5.80 7.40 -12.26
N PRO A 331 -4.53 7.01 -12.49
CA PRO A 331 -3.60 7.79 -13.31
C PRO A 331 -3.98 7.79 -14.80
N VAL A 332 -4.62 6.72 -15.29
CA VAL A 332 -5.11 6.66 -16.67
C VAL A 332 -6.28 7.62 -16.87
N GLN A 333 -7.24 7.63 -15.94
CA GLN A 333 -8.35 8.58 -15.96
C GLN A 333 -7.86 10.03 -15.84
N ILE A 334 -6.87 10.29 -14.98
CA ILE A 334 -6.24 11.62 -14.83
C ILE A 334 -5.58 12.04 -16.15
N GLY A 335 -4.73 11.18 -16.73
CA GLY A 335 -4.04 11.45 -17.98
C GLY A 335 -5.00 11.74 -19.14
N ASN A 336 -6.09 10.97 -19.24
CA ASN A 336 -7.13 11.19 -20.25
C ASN A 336 -7.89 12.49 -20.01
N HIS A 337 -8.22 12.81 -18.75
CA HIS A 337 -8.91 14.05 -18.39
C HIS A 337 -8.10 15.29 -18.75
N ILE A 338 -6.82 15.32 -18.37
CA ILE A 338 -5.88 16.42 -18.67
C ILE A 338 -5.74 16.60 -20.18
N SER A 339 -5.61 15.51 -20.94
CA SER A 339 -5.48 15.55 -22.40
C SER A 339 -6.73 16.08 -23.09
N SER A 340 -7.92 15.85 -22.50
CA SER A 340 -9.21 16.21 -23.10
C SER A 340 -9.59 17.70 -22.98
N LEU A 341 -8.99 18.44 -22.04
CA LEU A 341 -9.35 19.82 -21.75
C LEU A 341 -8.32 20.79 -22.35
N LYS A 342 -8.77 21.72 -23.21
CA LYS A 342 -7.91 22.69 -23.93
C LYS A 342 -6.98 23.51 -23.02
N ASP A 343 -7.43 23.84 -21.81
CA ASP A 343 -6.62 24.60 -20.85
C ASP A 343 -5.56 23.73 -20.18
N TYR A 344 -5.87 22.44 -19.95
CA TYR A 344 -4.93 21.47 -19.42
C TYR A 344 -3.97 20.92 -20.47
N SER A 345 -4.35 20.83 -21.74
CA SER A 345 -3.48 20.33 -22.81
C SER A 345 -2.25 21.21 -23.05
N LYS A 346 -2.28 22.47 -22.58
CA LYS A 346 -1.10 23.36 -22.53
C LYS A 346 -0.09 22.98 -21.44
N PHE A 347 -0.48 22.12 -20.49
CA PHE A 347 0.44 21.52 -19.54
C PHE A 347 1.07 20.29 -20.18
N VAL A 348 2.38 20.37 -20.41
CA VAL A 348 3.16 19.17 -20.75
C VAL A 348 3.10 18.22 -19.55
N CYS A 349 2.39 17.10 -19.70
CA CYS A 349 2.24 16.07 -18.70
C CYS A 349 2.50 14.71 -19.34
N ASP A 350 3.55 14.04 -18.87
CA ASP A 350 3.83 12.64 -19.17
C ASP A 350 2.97 11.75 -18.25
N LYS A 351 2.17 10.86 -18.85
CA LYS A 351 1.30 9.93 -18.10
C LYS A 351 2.11 8.95 -17.25
N ASP A 352 3.25 8.49 -17.76
CA ASP A 352 4.09 7.53 -17.04
C ASP A 352 4.63 8.16 -15.74
N ARG A 353 4.94 9.46 -15.77
CA ARG A 353 5.34 10.20 -14.57
C ARG A 353 4.21 10.37 -13.55
N ILE A 354 2.93 10.35 -13.96
CA ILE A 354 1.81 10.35 -13.00
C ILE A 354 1.82 9.03 -12.23
N ILE A 355 2.03 7.92 -12.94
CA ILE A 355 2.09 6.57 -12.39
C ILE A 355 3.28 6.44 -11.44
N ASP A 356 4.48 6.76 -11.92
CA ASP A 356 5.72 6.68 -11.12
C ASP A 356 5.61 7.54 -9.84
N PHE A 357 5.03 8.74 -9.96
CA PHE A 357 4.81 9.61 -8.81
C PHE A 357 3.83 8.98 -7.81
N LEU A 358 2.70 8.47 -8.30
CA LEU A 358 1.68 7.85 -7.46
C LEU A 358 2.25 6.62 -6.72
N ASP A 359 2.95 5.74 -7.44
CA ASP A 359 3.58 4.54 -6.86
C ASP A 359 4.58 4.91 -5.78
N ALA A 360 5.42 5.94 -6.01
CA ALA A 360 6.35 6.43 -5.01
C ALA A 360 5.66 6.96 -3.75
N VAL A 361 4.55 7.70 -3.90
CA VAL A 361 3.74 8.18 -2.78
C VAL A 361 3.14 7.01 -2.01
N LEU A 362 2.44 6.10 -2.71
CA LEU A 362 1.80 4.93 -2.12
C LEU A 362 2.81 4.05 -1.39
N LEU A 363 3.92 3.69 -2.03
CA LEU A 363 4.99 2.89 -1.42
C LEU A 363 5.49 3.55 -0.13
N SER A 364 5.77 4.84 -0.19
CA SER A 364 6.34 5.58 0.93
C SER A 364 5.38 5.69 2.12
N THR A 365 4.12 6.06 1.88
CA THR A 365 3.12 6.17 2.96
C THR A 365 2.75 4.79 3.51
N ASN A 366 2.65 3.79 2.64
CA ASN A 366 2.26 2.44 3.06
C ASN A 366 3.37 1.71 3.80
N TYR A 367 4.64 2.00 3.50
CA TYR A 367 5.78 1.49 4.27
C TYR A 367 5.74 1.96 5.73
N ILE A 368 5.44 3.24 5.97
CA ILE A 368 5.30 3.79 7.33
C ILE A 368 4.08 3.18 8.03
N SER A 369 2.94 3.09 7.34
CA SER A 369 1.73 2.46 7.87
C SER A 369 1.99 0.99 8.28
N LEU A 370 2.77 0.24 7.50
CA LEU A 370 3.14 -1.12 7.86
C LEU A 370 4.04 -1.16 9.11
N ILE A 371 5.01 -0.24 9.24
CA ILE A 371 5.82 -0.15 10.46
C ILE A 371 4.91 0.11 11.67
N ASP A 372 3.94 1.02 11.56
CA ASP A 372 2.99 1.30 12.63
C ASP A 372 2.13 0.07 12.98
N ILE A 373 1.70 -0.71 11.98
CA ILE A 373 1.03 -2.02 12.19
C ILE A 373 1.94 -2.98 12.95
N LEU A 374 3.19 -3.14 12.51
CA LEU A 374 4.13 -4.08 13.12
C LEU A 374 4.59 -3.64 14.50
N LYS A 375 4.54 -2.36 14.86
CA LYS A 375 4.78 -1.95 16.25
C LYS A 375 3.75 -2.57 17.22
N VAL A 376 2.55 -2.89 16.73
CA VAL A 376 1.53 -3.60 17.50
C VAL A 376 1.69 -5.13 17.41
N ASP A 377 2.02 -5.63 16.21
CA ASP A 377 2.06 -7.07 15.95
C ASP A 377 3.39 -7.73 16.36
N SER A 378 4.52 -7.06 16.12
CA SER A 378 5.88 -7.49 16.45
C SER A 378 6.89 -6.34 16.36
N ASN A 379 7.25 -5.77 17.52
CA ASN A 379 8.23 -4.67 17.60
C ASN A 379 9.57 -5.02 16.94
N TYR A 380 9.99 -6.29 17.01
CA TYR A 380 11.22 -6.78 16.41
C TYR A 380 11.20 -6.63 14.87
N LEU A 381 10.10 -7.04 14.23
CA LEU A 381 9.95 -6.90 12.77
C LEU A 381 9.84 -5.43 12.36
N ALA A 382 9.15 -4.61 13.14
CA ALA A 382 9.07 -3.17 12.91
C ALA A 382 10.46 -2.50 12.99
N ASP A 383 11.25 -2.83 14.01
CA ASP A 383 12.61 -2.31 14.18
C ASP A 383 13.55 -2.75 13.06
N PHE A 384 13.41 -3.98 12.57
CA PHE A 384 14.15 -4.45 11.39
C PHE A 384 13.85 -3.62 10.15
N LEU A 385 12.57 -3.32 9.86
CA LEU A 385 12.20 -2.47 8.73
C LEU A 385 12.72 -1.04 8.90
N ILE A 386 12.61 -0.45 10.10
CA ILE A 386 13.18 0.88 10.38
C ILE A 386 14.69 0.86 10.14
N GLN A 387 15.40 -0.15 10.64
CA GLN A 387 16.84 -0.31 10.48
C GLN A 387 17.24 -0.43 8.99
N ARG A 388 16.47 -1.16 8.17
CA ARG A 388 16.71 -1.29 6.72
C ARG A 388 16.67 0.05 6.00
N LYS A 389 15.84 0.98 6.48
CA LYS A 389 15.71 2.35 5.95
C LYS A 389 16.21 3.41 6.94
N LYS A 390 17.20 3.06 7.79
CA LYS A 390 17.71 3.93 8.86
C LYS A 390 18.11 5.32 8.35
N LEU A 391 18.86 5.38 7.24
CA LEU A 391 19.29 6.64 6.64
C LEU A 391 18.11 7.57 6.33
N ALA A 392 17.03 7.03 5.78
CA ALA A 392 15.84 7.80 5.43
C ALA A 392 15.02 8.17 6.68
N LEU A 393 14.67 7.18 7.49
CA LEU A 393 13.67 7.31 8.56
C LEU A 393 14.22 7.90 9.86
N VAL A 394 15.47 7.62 10.18
CA VAL A 394 16.13 8.03 11.43
C VAL A 394 17.06 9.20 11.17
N ASP A 395 18.01 9.02 10.24
CA ASP A 395 19.12 9.96 10.10
C ASP A 395 18.77 11.19 9.24
N THR A 396 17.75 11.11 8.38
CA THR A 396 17.35 12.22 7.49
C THR A 396 16.03 12.87 7.91
N LEU A 397 14.96 12.09 8.08
CA LEU A 397 13.63 12.62 8.41
C LEU A 397 13.34 12.68 9.91
N PHE A 398 14.20 12.09 10.75
CA PHE A 398 14.02 12.02 12.20
C PHE A 398 12.64 11.52 12.64
N LEU A 399 12.00 10.63 11.86
CA LEU A 399 10.69 10.06 12.17
C LEU A 399 10.77 9.12 13.38
N TYR A 400 11.91 8.45 13.54
CA TYR A 400 12.18 7.53 14.64
C TYR A 400 13.53 7.85 15.28
N LYS A 401 13.67 7.51 16.56
CA LYS A 401 14.91 7.60 17.33
C LYS A 401 15.14 6.28 18.06
N LEU A 402 16.38 5.82 18.11
CA LEU A 402 16.76 4.66 18.90
C LEU A 402 16.77 5.05 20.39
N ASP A 403 16.00 4.34 21.20
CA ASP A 403 15.91 4.52 22.65
C ASP A 403 15.76 3.15 23.32
N ASN A 404 16.66 2.81 24.24
CA ASN A 404 16.73 1.51 24.91
C ASN A 404 16.66 0.30 23.93
N ASN A 405 17.51 0.32 22.90
CA ASN A 405 17.59 -0.71 21.84
C ASN A 405 16.32 -0.89 20.98
N MET A 406 15.32 0.00 21.08
CA MET A 406 14.13 -0.02 20.24
C MET A 406 13.92 1.32 19.54
N TYR A 407 13.37 1.30 18.33
CA TYR A 407 13.02 2.55 17.67
C TYR A 407 11.68 3.11 18.18
N LYS A 408 11.70 4.35 18.66
CA LYS A 408 10.52 5.10 19.09
C LYS A 408 10.20 6.23 18.11
N LYS A 409 8.93 6.33 17.75
CA LYS A 409 8.40 7.38 16.86
C LYS A 409 8.54 8.75 17.52
N GLN A 410 9.08 9.73 16.81
CA GLN A 410 9.27 11.10 17.29
C GLN A 410 8.15 12.04 16.84
N TYR A 411 7.61 11.79 15.64
CA TYR A 411 6.58 12.62 15.02
C TYR A 411 5.49 11.77 14.40
N ASN A 412 4.29 12.34 14.31
CA ASN A 412 3.19 11.70 13.59
C ASN A 412 3.57 11.54 12.11
N SER A 413 3.35 10.35 11.59
CA SER A 413 3.54 10.04 10.18
C SER A 413 2.46 10.73 9.35
N ILE A 414 2.80 11.06 8.10
CA ILE A 414 1.82 11.49 7.12
C ILE A 414 1.24 10.28 6.40
N SER A 415 -0.06 10.28 6.22
CA SER A 415 -0.81 9.27 5.47
C SER A 415 -1.36 9.84 4.16
N LEU A 416 -1.84 8.97 3.29
CA LEU A 416 -2.50 9.38 2.06
C LEU A 416 -3.82 10.14 2.33
N GLU A 417 -4.53 9.79 3.41
CA GLU A 417 -5.80 10.43 3.81
C GLU A 417 -5.62 11.90 4.23
N ASP A 418 -4.39 12.29 4.59
CA ASP A 418 -4.04 13.68 4.95
C ASP A 418 -3.97 14.61 3.73
N ILE A 419 -3.98 14.05 2.51
CA ILE A 419 -3.96 14.80 1.24
C ILE A 419 -5.37 15.24 0.89
N GLN A 420 -5.65 16.53 1.05
CA GLN A 420 -6.94 17.12 0.72
C GLN A 420 -6.75 18.35 -0.16
N ILE A 421 -6.55 18.12 -1.46
CA ILE A 421 -6.39 19.19 -2.43
C ILE A 421 -7.75 19.52 -3.06
N SER A 422 -8.23 20.72 -2.77
CA SER A 422 -9.46 21.32 -3.34
C SER A 422 -9.14 22.67 -3.96
N GLN A 423 -10.07 23.20 -4.77
CA GLN A 423 -9.89 24.55 -5.34
C GLN A 423 -9.68 25.63 -4.26
N ASN A 424 -10.35 25.50 -3.11
CA ASN A 424 -10.21 26.45 -2.00
C ASN A 424 -8.85 26.32 -1.31
N VAL A 425 -8.35 25.10 -1.16
CA VAL A 425 -7.02 24.83 -0.61
C VAL A 425 -5.94 25.44 -1.50
N LEU A 426 -6.00 25.26 -2.83
CA LEU A 426 -5.05 25.90 -3.74
C LEU A 426 -5.08 27.43 -3.63
N LYS A 427 -6.29 28.02 -3.56
CA LYS A 427 -6.43 29.47 -3.36
C LYS A 427 -5.85 29.93 -2.01
N GLU A 428 -6.01 29.15 -0.95
CA GLU A 428 -5.42 29.46 0.36
C GLU A 428 -3.88 29.44 0.28
N ILE A 429 -3.31 28.40 -0.33
CA ILE A 429 -1.85 28.26 -0.49
C ILE A 429 -1.26 29.47 -1.23
N ILE A 430 -1.94 29.93 -2.28
CA ILE A 430 -1.51 31.08 -3.08
C ILE A 430 -1.63 32.40 -2.29
N LYS A 431 -2.77 32.62 -1.63
CA LYS A 431 -3.07 33.90 -0.98
C LYS A 431 -2.28 34.11 0.31
N LYS A 432 -2.09 33.05 1.09
CA LYS A 432 -1.47 33.13 2.42
C LYS A 432 0.04 33.36 2.30
N ASP A 433 0.60 34.12 3.24
CA ASP A 433 2.05 34.22 3.40
C ASP A 433 2.53 33.17 4.40
N PHE A 434 3.15 32.10 3.91
CA PHE A 434 3.62 31.02 4.76
C PHE A 434 4.97 31.41 5.38
N ARG A 435 4.96 31.52 6.71
CA ARG A 435 6.17 31.51 7.54
C ARG A 435 6.58 30.06 7.86
N LEU A 436 7.82 29.87 8.30
CA LEU A 436 8.35 28.52 8.57
C LEU A 436 7.56 27.80 9.67
N GLU A 437 7.07 28.52 10.68
CA GLU A 437 6.30 27.94 11.78
C GLU A 437 5.03 27.22 11.31
N PHE A 438 4.44 27.65 10.19
CA PHE A 438 3.29 26.95 9.61
C PHE A 438 3.63 25.53 9.19
N LEU A 439 4.88 25.22 8.84
CA LEU A 439 5.28 23.86 8.44
C LEU A 439 5.22 22.85 9.59
N LYS A 440 5.14 23.30 10.84
CA LYS A 440 4.94 22.46 12.02
C LYS A 440 3.45 22.08 12.24
N THR A 441 2.54 22.66 11.48
CA THR A 441 1.09 22.41 11.56
C THR A 441 0.61 21.45 10.46
N ASN A 442 -0.59 20.88 10.62
CA ASN A 442 -1.21 19.97 9.64
C ASN A 442 -1.93 20.70 8.48
N ASN A 443 -1.33 21.78 7.96
CA ASN A 443 -1.88 22.44 6.77
C ASN A 443 -1.46 21.71 5.49
N GLN A 444 -2.21 21.93 4.41
CA GLN A 444 -2.04 21.18 3.15
C GLN A 444 -0.71 21.46 2.43
N LEU A 445 -0.13 22.66 2.58
CA LEU A 445 1.23 22.92 2.05
C LEU A 445 2.27 22.11 2.83
N ALA A 446 2.20 22.09 4.17
CA ALA A 446 3.09 21.29 5.00
C ALA A 446 2.94 19.79 4.70
N ASN A 447 1.72 19.30 4.56
CA ASN A 447 1.44 17.90 4.22
C ASN A 447 2.04 17.53 2.84
N MET A 448 1.87 18.38 1.83
CA MET A 448 2.50 18.18 0.52
C MET A 448 4.03 18.09 0.64
N LEU A 449 4.67 19.01 1.37
CA LEU A 449 6.13 19.01 1.55
C LEU A 449 6.63 17.80 2.36
N LYS A 450 5.83 17.33 3.33
CA LYS A 450 6.10 16.09 4.08
C LYS A 450 6.10 14.86 3.18
N ILE A 451 5.11 14.74 2.30
CA ILE A 451 5.07 13.63 1.33
C ILE A 451 6.23 13.73 0.35
N ILE A 452 6.52 14.90 -0.20
CA ILE A 452 7.66 15.10 -1.12
C ILE A 452 8.98 14.72 -0.45
N SER A 453 9.19 15.12 0.81
CA SER A 453 10.38 14.73 1.57
C SER A 453 10.43 13.23 1.85
N LEU A 454 9.28 12.62 2.15
CA LEU A 454 9.19 11.19 2.40
C LEU A 454 9.53 10.37 1.15
N ILE A 455 8.95 10.69 -0.01
CA ILE A 455 9.24 9.98 -1.26
C ILE A 455 10.70 10.15 -1.69
N LEU A 456 11.27 11.34 -1.55
CA LEU A 456 12.68 11.61 -1.88
C LEU A 456 13.65 10.84 -0.97
N SER A 457 13.22 10.51 0.26
CA SER A 457 14.03 9.73 1.21
C SER A 457 13.93 8.22 0.97
N LEU A 458 12.71 7.71 0.81
CA LEU A 458 12.46 6.27 0.74
C LEU A 458 12.66 5.70 -0.66
N VAL A 459 12.37 6.51 -1.69
CA VAL A 459 12.41 6.17 -3.11
C VAL A 459 13.29 7.20 -3.85
N PRO A 460 14.61 7.25 -3.59
CA PRO A 460 15.50 8.29 -4.12
C PRO A 460 15.61 8.29 -5.65
N SER A 461 15.28 7.17 -6.32
CA SER A 461 15.13 7.06 -7.79
C SER A 461 14.15 8.10 -8.34
N THR A 462 13.17 8.53 -7.54
CA THR A 462 12.22 9.61 -7.85
C THR A 462 12.95 10.89 -8.25
N ALA A 463 14.02 11.28 -7.53
CA ALA A 463 14.76 12.50 -7.86
C ALA A 463 15.27 12.45 -9.32
N LYS A 464 15.89 11.34 -9.73
CA LYS A 464 16.36 11.14 -11.10
C LYS A 464 15.21 11.13 -12.12
N ARG A 465 14.10 10.45 -11.82
CA ARG A 465 12.92 10.39 -12.72
C ARG A 465 12.33 11.77 -13.01
N PHE A 466 12.41 12.67 -12.04
CA PHE A 466 11.95 14.05 -12.14
C PHE A 466 13.09 15.05 -12.38
N ASN A 467 14.19 14.61 -13.01
CA ASN A 467 15.32 15.45 -13.43
C ASN A 467 15.92 16.29 -12.30
N TYR A 468 15.91 15.76 -11.08
CA TYR A 468 16.35 16.42 -9.85
C TYR A 468 15.65 17.77 -9.57
N SER A 469 14.45 18.00 -10.13
CA SER A 469 13.67 19.23 -9.93
C SER A 469 12.53 19.01 -8.94
N TRP A 470 12.61 19.65 -7.78
CA TRP A 470 11.54 19.62 -6.79
C TRP A 470 10.28 20.33 -7.29
N GLU A 471 10.42 21.33 -8.18
CA GLU A 471 9.29 22.02 -8.82
C GLU A 471 8.49 21.06 -9.69
N LEU A 472 9.18 20.17 -10.40
CA LEU A 472 8.53 19.14 -11.21
C LEU A 472 7.80 18.14 -10.31
N ILE A 473 8.42 17.69 -9.21
CA ILE A 473 7.77 16.79 -8.24
C ILE A 473 6.52 17.44 -7.64
N MET A 474 6.59 18.71 -7.24
CA MET A 474 5.44 19.47 -6.73
C MET A 474 4.33 19.61 -7.78
N LYS A 475 4.69 19.90 -9.03
CA LYS A 475 3.72 19.94 -10.14
C LYS A 475 2.99 18.60 -10.28
N TYR A 476 3.71 17.48 -10.23
CA TYR A 476 3.10 16.15 -10.31
C TYR A 476 2.25 15.81 -9.07
N PHE A 477 2.59 16.32 -7.89
CA PHE A 477 1.71 16.23 -6.71
C PHE A 477 0.33 16.84 -6.98
N ILE A 478 0.28 18.08 -7.49
CA ILE A 478 -1.00 18.76 -7.80
C ILE A 478 -1.71 18.05 -8.95
N ILE A 479 -0.97 17.60 -9.96
CA ILE A 479 -1.54 16.88 -11.10
C ILE A 479 -2.16 15.55 -10.69
N THR A 480 -1.61 14.81 -9.72
CA THR A 480 -2.11 13.49 -9.32
C THR A 480 -3.26 13.58 -8.31
N PHE A 481 -3.22 14.53 -7.37
CA PHE A 481 -4.24 14.64 -6.31
C PHE A 481 -5.33 15.68 -6.59
N GLY A 482 -5.21 16.41 -7.70
CA GLY A 482 -6.22 17.36 -8.16
C GLY A 482 -6.06 18.77 -7.58
N PRO A 483 -7.13 19.59 -7.64
CA PRO A 483 -8.53 19.24 -7.86
C PRO A 483 -8.94 19.18 -9.34
N TYR A 484 -10.06 18.52 -9.67
CA TYR A 484 -10.59 18.42 -11.03
C TYR A 484 -12.06 18.85 -11.19
N LYS A 485 -12.43 19.30 -12.39
CA LYS A 485 -13.82 19.56 -12.82
C LYS A 485 -14.05 19.09 -14.25
N ARG A 486 -15.26 18.61 -14.52
CA ARG A 486 -15.61 17.98 -15.81
C ARG A 486 -15.34 18.82 -17.05
N LYS A 487 -15.58 20.14 -16.99
CA LYS A 487 -15.56 21.02 -18.17
C LYS A 487 -14.55 22.17 -18.08
N LYS A 488 -13.78 22.28 -17.01
CA LYS A 488 -12.82 23.38 -16.84
C LYS A 488 -11.61 22.96 -16.02
N ALA A 489 -10.47 23.56 -16.36
CA ALA A 489 -9.28 23.48 -15.53
C ALA A 489 -9.47 24.25 -14.22
N LEU A 490 -8.95 23.71 -13.13
CA LEU A 490 -8.97 24.33 -11.80
C LEU A 490 -7.61 24.87 -11.36
N TYR A 491 -6.55 24.46 -12.05
CA TYR A 491 -5.20 24.97 -11.90
C TYR A 491 -4.61 25.19 -13.30
N ASP A 492 -3.72 26.16 -13.41
CA ASP A 492 -3.02 26.54 -14.64
C ASP A 492 -1.50 26.69 -14.38
N LYS A 493 -0.72 27.00 -15.42
CA LYS A 493 0.73 27.24 -15.26
C LYS A 493 1.01 28.36 -14.25
N LYS A 494 0.15 29.38 -14.18
CA LYS A 494 0.26 30.48 -13.22
C LYS A 494 0.10 29.98 -11.78
N THR A 495 -0.89 29.12 -11.54
CA THR A 495 -1.15 28.46 -10.26
C THR A 495 0.10 27.70 -9.79
N ILE A 496 0.70 26.88 -10.66
CA ILE A 496 1.92 26.13 -10.33
C ILE A 496 3.08 27.09 -10.00
N ASN A 497 3.30 28.11 -10.83
CA ASN A 497 4.38 29.08 -10.61
C ASN A 497 4.23 29.85 -9.29
N GLU A 498 3.00 30.23 -8.91
CA GLU A 498 2.74 30.91 -7.65
C GLU A 498 3.04 30.00 -6.44
N ILE A 499 2.66 28.72 -6.50
CA ILE A 499 2.97 27.75 -5.44
C ILE A 499 4.48 27.49 -5.38
N THR A 500 5.15 27.33 -6.52
CA THR A 500 6.62 27.25 -6.60
C THR A 500 7.27 28.44 -5.90
N TYR A 501 6.83 29.67 -6.20
CA TYR A 501 7.37 30.87 -5.58
C TYR A 501 7.21 30.87 -4.04
N LYS A 502 6.07 30.39 -3.52
CA LYS A 502 5.86 30.25 -2.07
C LYS A 502 6.86 29.29 -1.44
N ILE A 503 7.10 28.14 -2.08
CA ILE A 503 8.08 27.15 -1.60
C ILE A 503 9.49 27.70 -1.68
N SER A 504 9.88 28.38 -2.77
CA SER A 504 11.19 29.03 -2.90
C SER A 504 11.44 30.08 -1.82
N LYS A 505 10.41 30.86 -1.44
CA LYS A 505 10.50 31.80 -0.31
C LYS A 505 10.75 31.07 1.02
N LEU A 506 10.06 29.94 1.26
CA LEU A 506 10.29 29.11 2.44
C LEU A 506 11.70 28.50 2.46
N LEU A 507 12.19 27.99 1.32
CA LEU A 507 13.55 27.47 1.18
C LEU A 507 14.61 28.54 1.43
N SER A 508 14.39 29.76 0.92
CA SER A 508 15.27 30.90 1.16
C SER A 508 15.33 31.25 2.65
N ASN A 509 14.18 31.29 3.33
CA ASN A 509 14.14 31.51 4.78
C ASN A 509 14.81 30.37 5.56
N PHE A 510 14.65 29.12 5.13
CA PHE A 510 15.23 27.94 5.76
C PHE A 510 16.78 27.95 5.76
N LYS A 511 17.43 28.61 4.79
CA LYS A 511 18.89 28.78 4.76
C LYS A 511 19.45 29.44 6.03
N HIS A 512 18.67 30.32 6.66
CA HIS A 512 19.10 31.11 7.82
C HIS A 512 18.65 30.51 9.17
N VAL A 513 17.95 29.38 9.17
CA VAL A 513 17.50 28.69 10.38
C VAL A 513 18.67 27.97 11.04
N LYS A 514 18.87 28.21 12.35
CA LYS A 514 19.89 27.51 13.15
C LYS A 514 19.51 26.04 13.40
N ASN A 515 18.27 25.77 13.82
CA ASN A 515 17.77 24.42 14.10
C ASN A 515 17.08 23.83 12.86
N LYS A 516 17.87 23.28 11.93
CA LYS A 516 17.33 22.71 10.68
C LYS A 516 16.54 21.42 10.88
N ASP A 517 16.82 20.68 11.95
CA ASP A 517 16.19 19.38 12.25
C ASP A 517 14.67 19.51 12.49
N ASP A 518 14.22 20.66 13.00
CA ASP A 518 12.80 21.00 13.18
C ASP A 518 11.98 20.99 11.87
N TYR A 519 12.66 21.08 10.73
CA TYR A 519 12.06 21.12 9.40
C TYR A 519 12.57 19.97 8.51
N SER A 520 13.20 18.96 9.11
CA SER A 520 13.71 17.77 8.43
C SER A 520 12.66 17.08 7.56
N GLN A 521 11.44 16.96 8.08
CA GLN A 521 10.33 16.32 7.39
C GLN A 521 9.73 17.15 6.27
N THR A 522 10.03 18.43 6.14
CA THR A 522 9.36 19.31 5.15
C THR A 522 10.32 19.91 4.15
N LEU A 523 11.39 20.56 4.61
CA LEU A 523 12.24 21.38 3.76
C LEU A 523 13.66 20.83 3.59
N LEU A 524 14.18 20.05 4.54
CA LEU A 524 15.61 19.68 4.53
C LEU A 524 16.05 19.00 3.23
N ILE A 525 15.29 18.02 2.76
CA ILE A 525 15.64 17.26 1.56
C ILE A 525 15.36 18.05 0.29
N ILE A 526 14.25 18.78 0.26
CA ILE A 526 13.90 19.66 -0.86
C ILE A 526 14.97 20.74 -1.03
N HIS A 527 15.49 21.28 0.07
CA HIS A 527 16.60 22.22 0.06
C HIS A 527 17.91 21.58 -0.41
N LYS A 528 18.21 20.33 -0.02
CA LYS A 528 19.36 19.60 -0.58
C LYS A 528 19.22 19.41 -2.09
N LEU A 529 18.01 19.09 -2.56
CA LEU A 529 17.72 18.90 -3.98
C LEU A 529 17.84 20.21 -4.79
N GLU A 530 17.34 21.33 -4.25
CA GLU A 530 17.50 22.67 -4.83
C GLU A 530 18.97 23.04 -5.08
N ASN A 531 19.88 22.59 -4.20
CA ASN A 531 21.30 22.90 -4.26
C ASN A 531 22.14 21.75 -4.84
N PHE A 532 21.51 20.74 -5.42
CA PHE A 532 22.18 19.63 -6.08
C PHE A 532 22.76 20.12 -7.41
N LYS A 533 24.10 20.20 -7.50
CA LYS A 533 24.79 20.47 -8.76
C LYS A 533 24.99 19.14 -9.48
N ASN A 534 24.46 19.04 -10.70
CA ASN A 534 24.68 17.88 -11.58
C ASN A 534 26.14 17.78 -12.03
#